data_AF-A0AAD7XIV9-F1
#
_entry.id   AF-A0AAD7XIV9-F1
#
_cell.length_a   1.000
_cell.length_b   1.000
_cell.length_c   1.000
_cell.angle_alpha   90.00
_cell.angle_beta   90.00
_cell.angle_gamma   90.00
#
_symmetry.space_group_name_H-M   'P 1'
#
loop_
_entity.id
_entity.type
_entity.pdbx_description
1 polymer ?
#
loop_
_entity_poly.entity_id
_entity_poly.type
_entity_poly.pdbx_seq_one_letter_code
_entity_poly.pdbx_strand_id
1 'polypeptide(L)'
;MPRFEVKDPAPELETVIANWRMSDYALVLGATAASYLYGYVGKQPSVMRLPTAQTCAILGNFGAILFIYQRTSFRLMGEIE
;
A
#
# COMPACT_ATOMS: atom_id res chain seq x y z
N MET A 1 -18.56 6.45 -17.57
CA MET A 1 -19.42 5.30 -17.26
C MET A 1 -18.53 4.20 -16.71
N PRO A 2 -18.91 3.53 -15.62
CA PRO A 2 -18.11 2.46 -15.02
C PRO A 2 -17.83 1.38 -16.07
N ARG A 3 -16.60 0.86 -16.08
CA ARG A 3 -16.15 -0.14 -17.05
C ARG A 3 -16.54 -1.56 -16.63
N PHE A 4 -16.74 -1.76 -15.33
CA PHE A 4 -17.08 -3.03 -14.70
C PHE A 4 -18.31 -2.87 -13.81
N GLU A 5 -18.79 -3.99 -13.24
CA GLU A 5 -19.92 -3.99 -12.31
C GLU A 5 -19.62 -3.13 -11.09
N VAL A 6 -20.49 -2.14 -10.83
CA VAL A 6 -20.41 -1.29 -9.65
C VAL A 6 -20.99 -2.04 -8.47
N LYS A 7 -20.14 -2.32 -7.46
CA LYS A 7 -20.57 -2.95 -6.21
C LYS A 7 -21.00 -1.91 -5.18
N ASP A 8 -20.21 -0.84 -5.06
CA ASP A 8 -20.46 0.27 -4.15
C ASP A 8 -19.91 1.56 -4.77
N PRO A 9 -20.78 2.53 -5.12
CA PRO A 9 -20.35 3.79 -5.72
C PRO A 9 -19.64 4.74 -4.74
N ALA A 10 -19.81 4.55 -3.42
CA ALA A 10 -19.22 5.40 -2.40
C ALA A 10 -18.76 4.55 -1.19
N PRO A 11 -17.74 3.68 -1.38
CA PRO A 11 -17.32 2.73 -0.37
C PRO A 11 -16.72 3.43 0.84
N GLU A 12 -17.24 3.09 2.01
CA GLU A 12 -16.68 3.50 3.29
C GLU A 12 -15.38 2.76 3.60
N LEU A 13 -14.57 3.31 4.51
CA LEU A 13 -13.26 2.77 4.88
C LEU A 13 -13.32 1.29 5.28
N GLU A 14 -14.32 0.92 6.08
CA GLU A 14 -14.49 -0.46 6.56
C GLU A 14 -14.76 -1.43 5.40
N THR A 15 -15.61 -1.03 4.46
CA THR A 15 -15.90 -1.81 3.23
C THR A 15 -14.66 -1.99 2.39
N VAL A 16 -13.84 -0.95 2.25
CA VAL A 16 -12.59 -1.02 1.48
C VAL A 16 -11.62 -2.02 2.12
N ILE A 17 -11.41 -1.94 3.43
CA ILE A 17 -10.48 -2.83 4.16
C ILE A 17 -10.97 -4.28 4.12
N ALA A 18 -12.27 -4.50 4.29
CA ALA A 18 -12.87 -5.84 4.24
C ALA A 18 -12.74 -6.51 2.86
N ASN A 19 -12.51 -5.73 1.80
CA ASN A 19 -12.42 -6.21 0.43
C ASN A 19 -10.97 -6.31 -0.09
N TRP A 20 -9.95 -6.25 0.76
CA TRP A 20 -8.55 -6.44 0.31
C TRP A 20 -8.31 -7.86 -0.22
N ARG A 21 -7.59 -7.97 -1.35
CA ARG A 21 -7.15 -9.26 -1.89
C ARG A 21 -5.85 -9.69 -1.22
N MET A 22 -5.54 -10.98 -1.24
CA MET A 22 -4.23 -11.51 -0.79
C MET A 22 -3.04 -10.82 -1.49
N SER A 23 -3.20 -10.44 -2.76
CA SER A 23 -2.20 -9.67 -3.51
C SER A 23 -1.92 -8.30 -2.91
N ASP A 24 -2.91 -7.68 -2.28
CA ASP A 24 -2.78 -6.35 -1.68
C ASP A 24 -1.95 -6.43 -0.38
N TYR A 25 -2.20 -7.45 0.46
CA TYR A 25 -1.36 -7.73 1.62
C TYR A 25 0.10 -8.04 1.23
N ALA A 26 0.29 -8.82 0.16
CA ALA A 26 1.62 -9.11 -0.37
C ALA A 26 2.32 -7.84 -0.87
N LEU A 27 1.58 -6.92 -1.49
CA LEU A 27 2.11 -5.63 -1.95
C LEU A 27 2.56 -4.77 -0.76
N VAL A 28 1.76 -4.66 0.31
CA VAL A 28 2.15 -3.93 1.53
C VAL A 28 3.41 -4.51 2.14
N LEU A 29 3.46 -5.82 2.31
CA LEU A 29 4.62 -6.49 2.88
C LEU A 29 5.85 -6.30 1.98
N GLY A 30 5.70 -6.47 0.67
CA GLY A 30 6.77 -6.28 -0.31
C GLY A 30 7.29 -4.85 -0.36
N ALA A 31 6.40 -3.86 -0.40
CA ALA A 31 6.75 -2.44 -0.39
C ALA A 31 7.45 -2.04 0.90
N THR A 32 6.94 -2.48 2.05
CA THR A 32 7.55 -2.21 3.36
C THR A 32 8.96 -2.80 3.46
N ALA A 33 9.13 -4.05 3.06
CA ALA A 33 10.43 -4.72 3.06
C ALA A 33 11.40 -4.06 2.08
N ALA A 34 10.95 -3.73 0.86
CA ALA A 34 11.76 -3.05 -0.14
C ALA A 34 12.21 -1.67 0.34
N SER A 35 11.33 -0.88 0.95
CA SER A 35 11.67 0.44 1.49
C SER A 35 12.61 0.34 2.70
N TYR A 36 12.42 -0.66 3.58
CA TYR A 36 13.35 -0.92 4.67
C TYR A 36 14.76 -1.22 4.15
N LEU A 37 14.88 -2.16 3.20
CA LEU A 37 16.15 -2.53 2.58
C LEU A 37 16.80 -1.35 1.87
N TYR A 38 16.01 -0.55 1.16
CA TYR A 38 16.49 0.68 0.52
C TYR A 38 17.10 1.65 1.53
N GLY A 39 16.43 1.89 2.65
CA GLY A 39 16.94 2.76 3.73
C GLY A 39 18.19 2.19 4.41
N TYR A 40 18.28 0.86 4.52
CA TYR A 40 19.42 0.19 5.17
C TYR A 40 20.69 0.15 4.32
N VAL A 41 20.55 -0.05 2.99
CA VAL A 41 21.68 -0.18 2.05
C VAL A 41 22.23 1.18 1.60
N GLY A 42 21.55 2.28 1.94
CA GLY A 42 22.00 3.64 1.63
C GLY A 42 23.42 3.95 2.13
N LYS A 43 24.08 4.92 1.47
CA LYS A 43 25.46 5.37 1.79
C LYS A 43 25.59 6.17 3.10
N GLN A 44 24.74 5.88 4.08
CA GLN A 44 24.64 6.59 5.34
C GLN A 44 25.66 6.05 6.36
N PRO A 45 26.07 6.88 7.33
CA PRO A 45 26.85 6.41 8.47
C PRO A 45 26.17 5.22 9.15
N SER A 46 26.95 4.24 9.61
CA SER A 46 26.45 2.99 10.21
C SER A 46 25.47 3.23 11.37
N VAL A 47 25.71 4.29 12.15
CA VAL A 47 24.87 4.74 13.27
C VAL A 47 23.46 5.18 12.84
N MET A 48 23.29 5.63 11.60
CA MET A 48 22.03 6.16 11.07
C MET A 48 21.25 5.13 10.25
N ARG A 49 21.88 4.03 9.82
CA ARG A 49 21.27 3.04 8.93
C ARG A 49 19.96 2.47 9.47
N LEU A 50 19.93 2.10 10.75
CA LEU A 50 18.74 1.48 11.33
C LEU A 50 17.58 2.48 11.50
N PRO A 51 17.78 3.68 12.09
CA PRO A 51 16.75 4.71 12.12
C PRO A 51 16.22 5.04 10.72
N THR A 52 17.09 5.20 9.73
CA THR A 52 16.64 5.55 8.38
C THR A 52 15.91 4.39 7.70
N ALA A 53 16.36 3.14 7.87
CA ALA A 53 15.63 1.97 7.40
C ALA A 53 14.22 1.90 7.98
N GLN A 54 14.06 2.19 9.28
CA GLN A 54 12.74 2.24 9.94
C GLN A 54 11.87 3.37 9.37
N THR A 55 12.40 4.57 9.19
CA THR A 55 11.66 5.68 8.57
C THR A 55 11.24 5.35 7.14
N CYS A 56 12.14 4.78 6.33
CA CYS A 56 11.82 4.36 4.98
C CYS A 56 10.74 3.26 4.97
N ALA A 57 10.80 2.29 5.88
CA ALA A 57 9.78 1.26 6.02
C ALA A 57 8.40 1.84 6.35
N ILE A 58 8.32 2.81 7.28
CA ILE A 58 7.07 3.49 7.63
C ILE A 58 6.49 4.22 6.42
N LEU A 59 7.31 4.96 5.68
CA LEU A 59 6.88 5.68 4.48
C LEU A 59 6.44 4.72 3.37
N GLY A 60 7.18 3.63 3.15
CA GLY A 60 6.84 2.59 2.17
C GLY A 60 5.52 1.92 2.50
N ASN A 61 5.33 1.52 3.77
CA ASN A 61 4.10 0.94 4.26
C ASN A 61 2.92 1.89 4.08
N PHE A 62 3.07 3.15 4.48
CA PHE A 62 2.02 4.16 4.36
C PHE A 62 1.62 4.39 2.90
N GLY A 63 2.59 4.55 1.99
CA GLY A 63 2.34 4.67 0.55
C GLY A 63 1.64 3.45 -0.04
N ALA A 64 2.02 2.25 0.37
CA ALA A 64 1.40 1.01 -0.08
C ALA A 64 -0.06 0.88 0.38
N ILE A 65 -0.35 1.23 1.64
CA ILE A 65 -1.72 1.21 2.18
C ILE A 65 -2.61 2.20 1.41
N LEU A 66 -2.13 3.42 1.17
CA LEU A 66 -2.87 4.41 0.39
C LEU A 66 -3.14 3.94 -1.04
N PHE A 67 -2.14 3.31 -1.68
CA PHE A 67 -2.28 2.76 -3.02
C PHE A 67 -3.34 1.66 -3.08
N ILE A 68 -3.34 0.73 -2.11
CA ILE A 68 -4.33 -0.35 -2.04
C ILE A 68 -5.72 0.18 -1.73
N TYR A 69 -5.82 1.16 -0.83
CA TYR A 69 -7.09 1.82 -0.55
C TYR A 69 -7.68 2.38 -1.84
N GLN A 70 -6.90 3.18 -2.58
CA GLN A 70 -7.32 3.71 -3.87
C GLN A 70 -7.72 2.62 -4.87
N ARG A 71 -6.88 1.59 -5.02
CA ARG A 71 -7.12 0.47 -5.93
C ARG A 71 -8.41 -0.28 -5.58
N THR A 72 -8.61 -0.58 -4.30
CA THR A 72 -9.79 -1.32 -3.85
C THR A 72 -11.06 -0.49 -3.97
N SER A 73 -11.01 0.81 -3.67
CA SER A 73 -12.13 1.72 -3.92
C SER A 73 -12.50 1.77 -5.40
N PHE A 74 -11.52 1.88 -6.30
CA PHE A 74 -11.77 1.87 -7.74
C PHE A 74 -12.36 0.54 -8.24
N ARG A 75 -11.99 -0.57 -7.62
CA ARG A 75 -12.60 -1.87 -7.92
C ARG A 75 -14.07 -1.91 -7.48
N LEU A 76 -14.38 -1.40 -6.29
CA LEU A 76 -15.76 -1.35 -5.79
C LEU A 76 -16.63 -0.39 -6.62
N MET A 77 -16.05 0.70 -7.11
CA MET A 77 -16.69 1.67 -7.99
C MET A 77 -16.82 1.19 -9.46
N GLY A 78 -16.26 0.03 -9.81
CA GLY A 78 -16.33 -0.51 -11.17
C GLY A 78 -15.41 0.20 -12.19
N GLU A 79 -14.39 0.92 -11.75
CA GLU A 79 -13.38 1.56 -12.61
C GLU A 79 -12.27 0.59 -13.03
N ILE A 80 -11.97 -0.41 -12.17
CA ILE A 80 -10.99 -1.48 -12.41
C ILE A 80 -11.53 -2.85 -11.92
N GLU A 81 -10.84 -3.93 -12.27
CA GLU A 81 -11.24 -5.34 -12.00
C GLU A 81 -10.91 -5.89 -10.59
#